data_AF-A0A353T3D2-F1
#
_entry.id   AF-A0A353T3D2-F1
#
_cell.length_a   1.000
_cell.length_b   1.000
_cell.length_c   1.000
_cell.angle_alpha   90.00
_cell.angle_beta   90.00
_cell.angle_gamma   90.00
#
_symmetry.space_group_name_H-M   'P 1'
#
loop_
_entity.id
_entity.type
_entity.pdbx_description
1 polymer ?
#
loop_
_entity_poly.entity_id
_entity_poly.type
_entity_poly.pdbx_seq_one_letter_code
_entity_poly.pdbx_strand_id
1 'polypeptide(L)' 'MHPLWQDIFDLRVFLSIAPDIQAERIQQRNGAAMGERFQNEWIPMENKYFKTYRIADQCDLVINIGFPI' A
#
# COMPACT_ATOMS: atom_id res chain seq x y z
N MET A 1 -9.29 6.89 -1.91
CA MET A 1 -10.53 6.24 -2.29
C MET A 1 -11.35 7.32 -2.92
N HIS A 2 -11.76 7.09 -4.16
CA HIS A 2 -12.58 8.05 -4.87
C HIS A 2 -13.87 8.28 -4.06
N PRO A 3 -14.34 9.52 -3.87
CA PRO A 3 -15.53 9.78 -3.03
C PRO A 3 -16.76 8.96 -3.42
N LEU A 4 -16.96 8.75 -4.73
CA LEU A 4 -18.05 7.90 -5.26
C LEU A 4 -18.07 6.48 -4.66
N TRP A 5 -16.92 5.93 -4.28
CA TRP A 5 -16.82 4.55 -3.80
C TRP A 5 -17.08 4.38 -2.31
N GLN A 6 -17.12 5.49 -1.55
CA GLN A 6 -17.29 5.44 -0.10
C GLN A 6 -18.62 4.82 0.30
N ASP A 7 -19.67 5.07 -0.49
CA ASP A 7 -21.04 4.63 -0.23
C ASP A 7 -21.47 3.40 -1.05
N ILE A 8 -20.60 2.92 -1.94
CA ILE A 8 -20.89 1.77 -2.82
C ILE A 8 -20.39 0.46 -2.22
N PHE A 9 -19.27 0.49 -1.49
CA PHE A 9 -18.68 -0.71 -0.93
C PHE A 9 -19.23 -1.00 0.45
N ASP A 10 -19.82 -2.20 0.62
CA ASP A 10 -20.26 -2.72 1.92
C ASP A 10 -19.10 -2.96 2.90
N LEU A 11 -17.89 -3.17 2.37
CA LEU A 11 -16.67 -3.41 3.14
C LEU A 11 -15.45 -2.85 2.41
N ARG A 12 -14.59 -2.13 3.13
CA ARG A 12 -13.34 -1.55 2.63
C ARG A 12 -12.18 -1.99 3.50
N VAL A 13 -11.15 -2.54 2.88
CA VAL A 13 -9.98 -3.07 3.58
C VAL A 13 -8.72 -2.39 3.07
N PHE A 14 -7.92 -1.86 3.99
CA PHE A 14 -6.58 -1.35 3.71
C PHE A 14 -5.55 -2.40 4.11
N LEU A 15 -4.76 -2.86 3.13
CA LEU A 15 -3.66 -3.79 3.36
C LEU A 15 -2.35 -3.01 3.39
N SER A 16 -1.64 -3.08 4.50
CA SER A 16 -0.29 -2.52 4.63
C SER A 16 0.73 -3.62 4.86
N ILE A 17 1.98 -3.36 4.52
CA ILE A 17 3.09 -4.30 4.64
C ILE A 17 4.32 -3.60 5.20
N ALA A 18 5.11 -4.31 6.00
CA ALA A 18 6.40 -3.82 6.48
C ALA A 18 7.33 -3.45 5.29
N PRO A 19 8.00 -2.28 5.31
CA PRO A 19 8.76 -1.78 4.14
C PRO A 19 9.89 -2.71 3.68
N ASP A 20 10.54 -3.40 4.60
CA ASP A 20 11.59 -4.39 4.34
C ASP A 20 11.05 -5.60 3.59
N ILE A 21 9.92 -6.15 4.04
CA ILE A 21 9.25 -7.28 3.36
C ILE A 21 8.69 -6.83 2.00
N GLN A 22 8.16 -5.60 1.91
CA GLN A 22 7.70 -5.04 0.64
C GLN A 22 8.84 -4.96 -0.37
N ALA A 23 10.00 -4.44 0.06
CA ALA A 23 11.19 -4.33 -0.77
C ALA A 23 11.71 -5.70 -1.21
N GLU A 24 11.82 -6.65 -0.30
CA GLU A 24 12.25 -8.02 -0.58
C GLU A 24 11.35 -8.68 -1.64
N ARG A 25 10.02 -8.62 -1.45
CA ARG A 25 9.05 -9.23 -2.38
C ARG A 25 9.02 -8.55 -3.73
N ILE A 26 9.15 -7.23 -3.78
CA ILE A 26 9.25 -6.49 -5.04
C ILE A 26 10.50 -6.92 -5.80
N GLN A 27 11.64 -7.02 -5.10
CA GLN A 27 12.89 -7.46 -5.71
C GLN A 27 12.78 -8.87 -6.29
N GLN A 28 12.22 -9.82 -5.52
CA GLN A 28 12.02 -11.20 -5.95
C GLN A 28 11.10 -11.30 -7.17
N ARG A 29 10.02 -10.50 -7.21
CA ARG A 29 9.02 -10.56 -8.29
C ARG A 29 9.43 -9.82 -9.55
N ASN A 30 10.05 -8.64 -9.39
CA ASN A 30 10.22 -7.67 -10.47
C ASN A 30 11.69 -7.52 -10.91
N GLY A 31 12.65 -8.07 -10.17
CA GLY A 31 14.08 -7.91 -10.41
C GLY A 31 14.60 -6.51 -10.09
N ALA A 32 15.93 -6.34 -10.14
CA ALA A 32 16.61 -5.14 -9.64
C ALA A 32 16.21 -3.83 -10.35
N ALA A 33 16.17 -3.84 -11.69
CA ALA A 33 15.88 -2.63 -12.47
C ALA A 33 14.46 -2.09 -12.20
N MET A 34 13.48 -2.98 -12.10
CA MET A 34 12.12 -2.56 -11.76
C MET A 34 11.98 -2.27 -10.27
N GLY A 35 12.69 -3.00 -9.41
CA GLY A 35 12.76 -2.75 -7.96
C GLY A 35 13.19 -1.31 -7.64
N GLU A 36 14.19 -0.78 -8.34
CA GLU A 36 14.63 0.61 -8.19
C GLU A 36 13.50 1.61 -8.49
N ARG A 37 12.75 1.40 -9.58
CA ARG A 37 11.59 2.24 -9.91
C ARG A 37 10.50 2.17 -8.84
N PHE A 38 10.27 1.00 -8.24
CA PHE A 38 9.33 0.89 -7.13
C PHE A 38 9.76 1.74 -5.93
N GLN A 39 11.04 1.69 -5.56
CA GLN A 39 11.56 2.44 -4.41
C GLN A 39 11.56 3.96 -4.66
N ASN A 40 11.93 4.39 -5.87
CA ASN A 40 12.15 5.81 -6.16
C ASN A 40 10.91 6.53 -6.73
N GLU A 41 9.99 5.81 -7.37
CA GLU A 41 8.81 6.39 -8.02
C GLU A 41 7.52 5.90 -7.36
N TRP A 42 7.24 4.60 -7.45
CA TRP A 42 5.90 4.08 -7.16
C TRP A 42 5.53 4.12 -5.68
N ILE A 43 6.39 3.64 -4.78
CA ILE A 43 6.14 3.62 -3.33
C ILE A 43 6.00 5.05 -2.79
N PRO A 44 6.87 6.02 -3.13
CA PRO A 44 6.69 7.41 -2.72
C PRO A 44 5.36 8.02 -3.20
N MET A 45 4.98 7.77 -4.46
CA MET A 45 3.71 8.26 -5.01
C MET A 45 2.51 7.64 -4.29
N GLU A 46 2.53 6.33 -4.07
CA GLU A 46 1.50 5.59 -3.35
C GLU A 46 1.36 6.12 -1.91
N ASN A 47 2.46 6.24 -1.17
CA ASN A 47 2.47 6.77 0.20
C ASN A 47 1.94 8.20 0.26
N LYS A 48 2.30 9.04 -0.72
CA LYS A 48 1.78 10.40 -0.85
C LYS A 48 0.27 10.40 -1.06
N TYR A 49 -0.24 9.54 -1.93
CA TYR A 49 -1.68 9.37 -2.16
C TYR A 49 -2.39 8.91 -0.88
N PHE A 50 -1.88 7.85 -0.23
CA PHE A 50 -2.44 7.31 1.00
C PHE A 50 -2.52 8.35 2.12
N LYS A 51 -1.45 9.13 2.31
CA LYS A 51 -1.40 10.18 3.33
C LYS A 51 -2.32 11.35 3.00
N THR A 52 -2.27 11.87 1.77
CA THR A 52 -3.04 13.06 1.35
C THR A 52 -4.53 12.83 1.49
N TYR A 53 -4.99 11.66 1.11
CA TYR A 53 -6.41 11.32 1.13
C TYR A 53 -6.80 10.50 2.36
N ARG A 54 -5.90 10.24 3.32
CA ARG A 54 -6.19 9.51 4.55
C ARG A 54 -6.87 8.15 4.28
N ILE A 55 -6.30 7.36 3.38
CA ILE A 55 -6.98 6.19 2.82
C ILE A 55 -7.30 5.12 3.85
N ALA A 56 -6.37 4.84 4.77
CA ALA A 56 -6.59 3.87 5.82
C ALA A 56 -7.77 4.27 6.74
N ASP A 57 -7.93 5.57 7.03
CA ASP A 57 -9.01 6.09 7.88
C ASP A 57 -10.39 5.95 7.23
N GLN A 58 -10.45 5.75 5.91
CA GLN A 58 -11.69 5.54 5.16
C GLN A 58 -12.03 4.05 5.00
N CYS A 59 -11.19 3.14 5.51
CA CYS A 59 -11.42 1.70 5.45
C CYS A 59 -11.97 1.19 6.78
N ASP A 60 -12.79 0.15 6.71
CA ASP A 60 -13.42 -0.48 7.87
C ASP A 60 -12.43 -1.42 8.58
N LEU A 61 -11.49 -2.00 7.82
CA LEU A 61 -10.43 -2.86 8.33
C LEU A 61 -9.07 -2.37 7.83
N VAL A 62 -8.08 -2.37 8.73
CA VAL A 62 -6.67 -2.14 8.43
C VAL A 62 -5.90 -3.39 8.81
N ILE A 63 -5.30 -4.06 7.84
CA ILE A 63 -4.51 -5.28 8.05
C ILE A 63 -3.06 -4.96 7.73
N ASN A 64 -2.20 -5.20 8.71
CA ASN A 64 -0.76 -5.01 8.59
C ASN A 64 -0.09 -6.39 8.54
N ILE A 65 0.58 -6.71 7.43
CA ILE A 65 1.35 -7.94 7.28
C ILE A 65 2.84 -7.67 7.46
N GLY A 66 3.54 -8.60 8.12
CA GLY A 66 4.99 -8.51 8.28
C GLY A 66 5.51 -8.17 9.68
N PHE A 67 4.71 -8.35 10.73
CA PHE A 67 5.28 -8.43 12.08
C PHE A 67 5.92 -9.81 12.28
N PRO A 68 7.11 -9.90 12.92
CA PRO A 68 7.52 -11.17 13.49
C PRO A 68 6.47 -11.60 14.53
N ILE A 69 6.09 -12.88 14.47
CA ILE A 69 5.26 -13.54 15.49
C ILE A 69 6.06 -13.62 16.80
#